data_AF-A0A1Y6B3M1-F1
#
_entry.id   AF-A0A1Y6B3M1-F1
#
_cell.length_a   1.000
_cell.length_b   1.000
_cell.length_c   1.000
_cell.angle_alpha   90.00
_cell.angle_beta   90.00
_cell.angle_gamma   90.00
#
_symmetry.space_group_name_H-M   'P 1'
#
loop_
_entity.id
_entity.type
_entity.pdbx_description
1 polymer ?
#
loop_
_entity_poly.entity_id
_entity_poly.type
_entity_poly.pdbx_seq_one_letter_code
_entity_poly.pdbx_strand_id
1 'polypeptide(L)'
;MAPYGEIIADISRLREFIESLSELYQRTLSLIDTEHQSIQSSDLKAIGETVKAKQSLAEELKTVTDRIGDGFAKVKGYPCLASILEHRGYSHAIDLGLFLSLLADHTFGDSIEERVLRHECVKTLKVYEKYQDLQKRFQPKIEMNRYLIQKLLYHHQETFRFWQSIAAESEATYGSKGVAKPGPAQATLRVRT
;
A
#
# COMPACT_ATOMS: atom_id res chain seq x y z
N MET A 1 -4.41 -31.68 29.35
CA MET A 1 -4.40 -30.30 29.90
C MET A 1 -4.61 -29.34 28.73
N ALA A 2 -5.52 -28.38 28.86
CA ALA A 2 -5.88 -27.50 27.75
C ALA A 2 -4.72 -26.53 27.41
N PRO A 3 -4.27 -26.43 26.15
CA PRO A 3 -3.09 -25.66 25.75
C PRO A 3 -3.36 -24.15 25.64
N TYR A 4 -4.24 -23.60 26.49
CA TYR A 4 -4.67 -22.19 26.38
C TYR A 4 -3.51 -21.21 26.54
N GLY A 5 -2.51 -21.52 27.38
CA GLY A 5 -1.33 -20.66 27.53
C GLY A 5 -0.53 -20.46 26.23
N GLU A 6 -0.38 -21.52 25.43
CA GLU A 6 0.31 -21.44 24.13
C GLU A 6 -0.50 -20.67 23.10
N ILE A 7 -1.82 -20.92 23.06
CA ILE A 7 -2.75 -20.22 22.17
C ILE A 7 -2.75 -18.72 22.46
N ILE A 8 -2.82 -18.34 23.74
CA ILE A 8 -2.78 -16.94 24.17
C ILE A 8 -1.46 -16.30 23.72
N ALA A 9 -0.32 -16.96 23.95
CA ALA A 9 0.98 -16.45 23.55
C ALA A 9 1.11 -16.25 22.03
N ASP A 10 0.58 -17.17 21.23
CA ASP A 10 0.61 -17.04 19.77
C ASP A 10 -0.36 -15.95 19.25
N ILE A 11 -1.52 -15.76 19.89
CA ILE A 11 -2.42 -14.64 19.57
C ILE A 11 -1.78 -13.29 19.96
N SER A 12 -1.07 -13.23 21.09
CA SER A 12 -0.28 -12.05 21.48
C SER A 12 0.80 -11.71 20.45
N ARG A 13 1.54 -12.71 19.98
CA ARG A 13 2.54 -12.52 18.91
C ARG A 13 1.90 -12.06 17.61
N LEU A 14 0.75 -12.63 17.27
CA LEU A 14 0.00 -12.21 16.08
C LEU A 14 -0.39 -10.73 16.17
N ARG A 15 -0.82 -10.27 17.35
CA ARG A 15 -1.06 -8.83 17.60
C ARG A 15 0.17 -7.99 17.32
N GLU A 16 1.33 -8.36 17.89
CA GLU A 16 2.58 -7.62 17.71
C GLU A 16 2.98 -7.52 16.23
N PHE A 17 2.75 -8.58 15.45
CA PHE A 17 2.98 -8.53 14.01
C PHE A 17 2.00 -7.60 13.27
N ILE A 18 0.72 -7.59 13.65
CA ILE A 18 -0.27 -6.67 13.06
C ILE A 18 0.04 -5.21 13.44
N GLU A 19 0.50 -4.95 14.66
CA GLU A 19 0.97 -3.63 15.10
C GLU A 19 2.17 -3.18 14.26
N SER A 20 3.17 -4.06 14.10
CA SER A 20 4.33 -3.81 13.24
C SER A 20 3.91 -3.54 11.79
N LEU A 21 2.95 -4.30 11.26
CA LEU A 21 2.42 -4.09 9.91
C LEU A 21 1.74 -2.72 9.79
N SER A 22 0.97 -2.33 10.81
CA SER A 22 0.28 -1.03 10.85
C SER A 22 1.27 0.13 10.82
N GLU A 23 2.37 0.05 11.58
CA GLU A 23 3.44 1.05 11.58
C GLU A 23 4.12 1.16 10.21
N LEU A 24 4.40 0.02 9.56
CA LEU A 24 4.97 -0.01 8.21
C LEU A 24 4.01 0.64 7.18
N TYR A 25 2.71 0.38 7.27
CA TYR A 25 1.72 1.04 6.41
C TYR A 25 1.67 2.56 6.65
N GLN A 26 1.74 3.02 7.90
CA GLN A 26 1.80 4.45 8.20
C GLN A 26 3.07 5.11 7.64
N ARG A 27 4.23 4.46 7.79
CA ARG A 27 5.49 4.93 7.18
C ARG A 27 5.37 5.01 5.65
N THR A 28 4.75 4.01 5.04
CA THR A 28 4.56 3.98 3.58
C THR A 28 3.60 5.08 3.12
N LEU A 29 2.52 5.34 3.86
CA LEU A 29 1.61 6.46 3.60
C LEU A 29 2.33 7.81 3.65
N SER A 30 3.20 8.01 4.65
CA SER A 30 4.03 9.22 4.76
C SER A 30 4.96 9.39 3.56
N LEU A 31 5.61 8.31 3.10
CA LEU A 31 6.44 8.36 1.89
C LEU A 31 5.63 8.68 0.63
N ILE A 32 4.40 8.17 0.51
CA ILE A 32 3.52 8.48 -0.62
C ILE A 32 3.16 9.98 -0.62
N ASP A 33 2.96 10.58 0.54
CA ASP A 33 2.72 12.03 0.68
C ASP A 33 3.96 12.85 0.36
N THR A 34 5.14 12.42 0.79
CA THR A 34 6.42 13.05 0.41
C THR A 34 6.66 12.96 -1.10
N GLU A 35 6.37 11.82 -1.72
CA GLU A 35 6.46 11.65 -3.17
C GLU A 35 5.50 12.61 -3.90
N HIS A 36 4.26 12.75 -3.41
CA HIS A 36 3.30 13.68 -3.97
C HIS A 36 3.82 15.12 -3.98
N GLN A 37 4.39 15.59 -2.87
CA GLN A 37 5.00 16.91 -2.77
C GLN A 37 6.22 17.06 -3.69
N SER A 38 7.06 16.02 -3.78
CA SER A 38 8.24 16.02 -4.64
C SER A 38 7.90 16.06 -6.12
N ILE A 39 6.80 15.40 -6.53
CA ILE A 39 6.26 15.49 -7.90
C ILE A 39 5.79 16.92 -8.20
N GLN A 40 5.10 17.57 -7.26
CA GLN A 40 4.65 18.96 -7.45
C GLN A 40 5.82 19.94 -7.58
N SER A 41 6.89 19.75 -6.80
CA SER A 41 8.10 20.59 -6.89
C SER A 41 9.04 20.19 -8.02
N SER A 42 8.75 19.12 -8.77
CA SER A 42 9.62 18.55 -9.80
C SER A 42 11.02 18.15 -9.29
N ASP A 43 11.13 17.78 -8.00
CA ASP A 43 12.39 17.32 -7.41
C ASP A 43 12.64 15.84 -7.72
N LEU A 44 13.32 15.59 -8.84
CA LEU A 44 13.66 14.24 -9.29
C LEU A 44 14.56 13.48 -8.29
N LYS A 45 15.38 14.19 -7.51
CA LYS A 45 16.26 13.56 -6.53
C LYS A 45 15.43 13.03 -5.35
N ALA A 46 14.53 13.86 -4.81
CA ALA A 46 13.62 13.46 -3.74
C ALA A 46 12.69 12.32 -4.17
N ILE A 47 12.20 12.32 -5.41
CA ILE A 47 11.43 11.20 -5.97
C ILE A 47 12.28 9.92 -5.97
N GLY A 48 13.53 9.99 -6.45
CA GLY A 48 14.44 8.84 -6.48
C GLY A 48 14.75 8.26 -5.10
N GLU A 49 14.97 9.12 -4.10
CA GLU A 49 15.15 8.70 -2.70
C GLU A 49 13.90 8.05 -2.12
N THR A 50 12.73 8.62 -2.41
CA THR A 50 11.43 8.10 -1.94
C THR A 50 11.11 6.73 -2.56
N VAL A 51 11.43 6.51 -3.83
CA VAL A 51 11.27 5.20 -4.48
C VAL A 51 12.13 4.14 -3.81
N LYS A 52 13.41 4.44 -3.51
CA LYS A 52 14.30 3.51 -2.79
C LYS A 52 13.77 3.18 -1.39
N ALA A 53 13.30 4.20 -0.66
CA ALA A 53 12.71 3.99 0.66
C ALA A 53 11.45 3.11 0.61
N LYS A 54 10.58 3.29 -0.40
CA LYS A 54 9.41 2.42 -0.61
C LYS A 54 9.79 0.99 -0.97
N GLN A 55 10.86 0.78 -1.73
CA GLN A 55 11.35 -0.57 -2.04
C GLN A 55 11.84 -1.30 -0.78
N SER A 56 12.63 -0.64 0.06
CA SER A 56 13.05 -1.20 1.36
C SER A 56 11.85 -1.57 2.24
N LEU A 57 10.87 -0.67 2.35
CA LEU A 57 9.65 -0.93 3.12
C LEU A 57 8.80 -2.06 2.53
N ALA A 58 8.80 -2.26 1.22
CA ALA A 58 8.05 -3.35 0.59
C ALA A 58 8.60 -4.73 1.01
N GLU A 59 9.91 -4.87 1.18
CA GLU A 59 10.54 -6.10 1.67
C GLU A 59 10.19 -6.35 3.15
N GLU A 60 10.21 -5.30 3.97
CA GLU A 60 9.77 -5.37 5.38
C GLU A 60 8.29 -5.76 5.49
N LEU A 61 7.42 -5.10 4.70
CA LEU A 61 5.99 -5.38 4.64
C LEU A 61 5.71 -6.84 4.26
N LYS A 62 6.41 -7.36 3.24
CA LYS A 62 6.29 -8.75 2.83
C LYS A 62 6.66 -9.70 3.96
N THR A 63 7.81 -9.46 4.59
CA THR A 63 8.30 -10.29 5.72
C THR A 63 7.31 -10.34 6.87
N VAL A 64 6.74 -9.20 7.26
CA VAL A 64 5.75 -9.14 8.35
C VAL A 64 4.43 -9.80 7.94
N THR A 65 4.00 -9.64 6.69
CA THR A 65 2.79 -10.28 6.17
C THR A 65 2.92 -11.80 6.17
N ASP A 66 4.07 -12.33 5.74
CA ASP A 66 4.35 -13.77 5.76
C ASP A 66 4.29 -14.30 7.21
N ARG A 67 4.88 -13.58 8.17
CA ARG A 67 4.81 -13.93 9.61
C ARG A 67 3.39 -13.93 10.17
N ILE A 68 2.54 -13.00 9.73
CA ILE A 68 1.11 -12.98 10.10
C ILE A 68 0.41 -14.20 9.52
N GLY A 69 0.70 -14.55 8.26
CA GLY A 69 0.16 -15.75 7.62
C GLY A 69 0.53 -17.03 8.37
N ASP A 70 1.81 -17.20 8.70
CA ASP A 70 2.32 -18.34 9.45
C ASP A 70 1.75 -18.40 10.87
N GLY A 71 1.71 -17.26 11.56
CA GLY A 71 1.13 -17.14 12.90
C GLY A 71 -0.36 -17.48 12.91
N PHE A 72 -1.11 -16.98 11.93
CA PHE A 72 -2.52 -17.29 11.79
C PHE A 72 -2.77 -18.77 11.47
N ALA A 73 -2.00 -19.35 10.55
CA ALA A 73 -2.09 -20.78 10.22
C ALA A 73 -1.81 -21.66 11.45
N LYS A 74 -0.81 -21.28 12.26
CA LYS A 74 -0.49 -21.96 13.52
C LYS A 74 -1.64 -21.90 14.52
N VAL A 75 -2.19 -20.70 14.76
CA VAL A 75 -3.32 -20.53 15.72
C VAL A 75 -4.54 -21.31 15.24
N LYS A 76 -4.83 -21.32 13.95
CA LYS A 76 -5.93 -22.09 13.36
C LYS A 76 -5.73 -23.61 13.49
N GLY A 77 -4.47 -24.07 13.52
CA GLY A 77 -4.12 -25.49 13.61
C GLY A 77 -4.30 -26.11 15.00
N TYR A 78 -4.60 -25.33 16.04
CA TYR A 78 -4.87 -25.89 17.36
C TYR A 78 -6.14 -26.77 17.34
N PRO A 79 -6.07 -28.04 17.77
CA PRO A 79 -7.19 -28.99 17.65
C PRO A 79 -8.50 -28.51 18.30
N CYS A 80 -8.39 -27.82 19.44
CA CYS A 80 -9.53 -27.27 20.16
C CYS A 80 -10.20 -26.10 19.43
N LEU A 81 -9.49 -25.39 18.55
CA LEU A 81 -10.03 -24.30 17.74
C LEU A 81 -10.51 -24.82 16.39
N ALA A 82 -9.78 -25.76 15.79
CA ALA A 82 -10.17 -26.41 14.53
C ALA A 82 -11.55 -27.08 14.64
N SER A 83 -11.81 -27.79 15.75
CA SER A 83 -13.13 -28.41 16.00
C SER A 83 -14.26 -27.39 16.10
N ILE A 84 -14.01 -26.20 16.66
CA ILE A 84 -14.99 -25.10 16.73
C ILE A 84 -15.33 -24.60 15.32
N LEU A 85 -14.32 -24.43 14.47
CA LEU A 85 -14.50 -23.98 13.10
C LEU A 85 -15.28 -25.01 12.25
N GLU A 86 -14.94 -26.30 12.40
CA GLU A 86 -15.61 -27.40 11.70
C GLU A 86 -17.08 -27.55 12.11
N HIS A 87 -17.38 -27.51 13.42
CA HIS A 87 -18.77 -27.57 13.92
C HIS A 87 -19.64 -26.42 13.43
N ARG A 88 -19.03 -25.28 13.09
CA ARG A 88 -19.72 -24.09 12.58
C ARG A 88 -19.87 -24.08 11.06
N GLY A 89 -19.38 -25.12 10.37
CA GLY A 89 -19.45 -25.21 8.91
C GLY A 89 -18.53 -24.21 8.20
N TYR A 90 -17.57 -23.60 8.91
CA TYR A 90 -16.59 -22.75 8.26
C TYR A 90 -15.52 -23.63 7.61
N SER A 91 -15.53 -23.66 6.28
CA SER A 91 -14.46 -24.28 5.49
C SER A 91 -13.16 -23.47 5.62
N HIS A 92 -12.05 -24.03 5.13
CA HIS A 92 -10.69 -23.52 5.33
C HIS A 92 -10.42 -22.05 4.94
N ALA A 93 -11.36 -21.32 4.32
CA ALA A 93 -11.25 -19.90 4.02
C ALA A 93 -12.00 -19.03 5.06
N ILE A 94 -11.34 -18.70 6.17
CA ILE A 94 -11.82 -17.72 7.15
C ILE A 94 -10.77 -16.61 7.21
N ASP A 95 -11.20 -15.36 7.12
CA ASP A 95 -10.34 -14.21 7.32
C ASP A 95 -9.94 -14.08 8.81
N LEU A 96 -8.79 -13.45 9.07
CA LEU A 96 -8.26 -13.29 10.42
C LEU A 96 -9.22 -12.51 11.34
N GLY A 97 -9.89 -11.46 10.83
CA GLY A 97 -10.83 -10.66 11.61
C GLY A 97 -12.04 -11.48 12.06
N LEU A 98 -12.66 -12.20 11.13
CA LEU A 98 -13.77 -13.10 11.43
C LEU A 98 -13.35 -14.21 12.39
N PHE A 99 -12.16 -14.78 12.22
CA PHE A 99 -11.63 -15.79 13.14
C PHE A 99 -11.49 -15.25 14.58
N LEU A 100 -10.89 -14.06 14.75
CA LEU A 100 -10.72 -13.44 16.06
C LEU A 100 -12.05 -13.08 16.72
N SER A 101 -13.03 -12.60 15.94
CA SER A 101 -14.39 -12.33 16.42
C SER A 101 -15.06 -13.60 16.90
N LEU A 102 -15.00 -14.68 16.12
CA LEU A 102 -15.57 -15.97 16.48
C LEU A 102 -14.96 -16.48 17.79
N LEU A 103 -13.63 -16.41 17.95
CA LEU A 103 -12.97 -16.82 19.19
C LEU A 103 -13.36 -15.96 20.40
N ALA A 104 -13.51 -14.65 20.21
CA ALA A 104 -13.95 -13.76 21.28
C ALA A 104 -15.39 -14.11 21.75
N ASP A 105 -16.27 -14.42 20.81
CA ASP A 105 -17.67 -14.75 21.05
C ASP A 105 -17.88 -16.19 21.57
N HIS A 106 -16.90 -17.09 21.41
CA HIS A 106 -17.00 -18.53 21.70
C HIS A 106 -16.13 -19.06 22.83
N THR A 107 -15.63 -18.22 23.70
CA THR A 107 -14.96 -18.74 24.92
C THR A 107 -16.03 -19.37 25.83
N PHE A 108 -16.07 -20.70 25.83
CA PHE A 108 -17.15 -21.60 26.24
C PHE A 108 -17.26 -21.87 27.76
N GLY A 109 -16.64 -21.06 28.60
CA GLY A 109 -16.70 -21.25 30.04
C GLY A 109 -16.27 -20.03 30.84
N ASP A 110 -16.39 -20.16 32.16
CA ASP A 110 -16.05 -19.14 33.15
C ASP A 110 -14.63 -19.30 33.71
N SER A 111 -13.80 -20.15 33.09
CA SER A 111 -12.42 -20.33 33.50
C SER A 111 -11.60 -19.04 33.30
N ILE A 112 -10.56 -18.87 34.11
CA ILE A 112 -9.68 -17.69 34.02
C ILE A 112 -8.97 -17.69 32.66
N GLU A 113 -8.55 -18.85 32.20
CA GLU A 113 -7.84 -19.05 30.94
C GLU A 113 -8.70 -18.63 29.73
N GLU A 114 -9.98 -18.98 29.70
CA GLU A 114 -10.90 -18.59 28.64
C GLU A 114 -11.20 -17.09 28.66
N ARG A 115 -11.31 -16.48 29.86
CA ARG A 115 -11.46 -15.03 29.98
C ARG A 115 -10.22 -14.28 29.47
N VAL A 116 -9.02 -14.79 29.75
CA VAL A 116 -7.77 -14.22 29.24
C VAL A 116 -7.68 -14.37 27.72
N LEU A 117 -8.03 -15.54 27.18
CA LEU A 117 -8.07 -15.77 25.74
C LEU A 117 -9.05 -14.80 25.04
N ARG A 118 -10.27 -14.64 25.58
CA ARG A 118 -11.25 -13.67 25.06
C ARG A 118 -10.66 -12.27 25.02
N HIS A 119 -10.10 -11.83 26.14
CA HIS A 119 -9.51 -10.49 26.25
C HIS A 119 -8.41 -10.26 25.22
N GLU A 120 -7.57 -11.28 25.00
CA GLU A 120 -6.50 -11.20 24.02
C GLU A 120 -7.03 -11.17 22.58
N CYS A 121 -8.02 -12.01 22.24
CA CYS A 121 -8.70 -11.95 20.93
C CYS A 121 -9.32 -10.56 20.67
N VAL A 122 -10.02 -9.97 21.65
CA VAL A 122 -10.61 -8.63 21.52
C VAL A 122 -9.54 -7.56 21.31
N LYS A 123 -8.41 -7.64 22.00
CA LYS A 123 -7.29 -6.71 21.78
C LYS A 123 -6.72 -6.83 20.37
N THR A 124 -6.46 -8.07 19.93
CA THR A 124 -5.92 -8.33 18.59
C THR A 124 -6.89 -7.88 17.51
N LEU A 125 -8.19 -8.10 17.69
CA LEU A 125 -9.24 -7.64 16.78
C LEU A 125 -9.24 -6.11 16.64
N LYS A 126 -9.14 -5.36 17.75
CA LYS A 126 -9.08 -3.89 17.70
C LYS A 126 -7.86 -3.37 16.93
N VAL A 127 -6.72 -4.05 17.06
CA VAL A 127 -5.52 -3.70 16.27
C VAL A 127 -5.76 -4.02 14.79
N TYR A 128 -6.34 -5.17 14.49
CA TYR A 128 -6.66 -5.59 13.14
C TYR A 128 -7.65 -4.64 12.44
N GLU A 129 -8.68 -4.17 13.14
CA GLU A 129 -9.63 -3.16 12.63
C GLU A 129 -8.92 -1.84 12.27
N LYS A 130 -8.02 -1.36 13.14
CA LYS A 130 -7.19 -0.18 12.85
C LYS A 130 -6.32 -0.38 11.61
N TYR A 131 -5.72 -1.57 11.47
CA TYR A 131 -4.95 -1.94 10.29
C TYR A 131 -5.82 -1.91 9.01
N GLN A 132 -7.03 -2.47 9.05
CA GLN A 132 -7.96 -2.44 7.92
C GLN A 132 -8.31 -1.00 7.51
N ASP A 133 -8.50 -0.10 8.48
CA ASP A 133 -8.75 1.31 8.19
C ASP A 133 -7.54 2.01 7.55
N LEU A 134 -6.31 1.65 7.91
CA LEU A 134 -5.11 2.12 7.21
C LEU A 134 -5.06 1.58 5.78
N GLN A 135 -5.37 0.29 5.58
CA GLN A 135 -5.38 -0.33 4.27
C GLN A 135 -6.37 0.35 3.31
N LYS A 136 -7.57 0.72 3.79
CA LYS A 136 -8.57 1.49 3.01
C LYS A 136 -8.03 2.84 2.54
N ARG A 137 -7.15 3.49 3.30
CA ARG A 137 -6.53 4.78 2.94
C ARG A 137 -5.35 4.63 1.98
N PHE A 138 -4.77 3.45 1.90
CA PHE A 138 -3.57 3.17 1.15
C PHE A 138 -3.81 3.16 -0.37
N GLN A 139 -4.79 2.38 -0.81
CA GLN A 139 -5.07 2.19 -2.24
C GLN A 139 -5.35 3.51 -3.00
N PRO A 140 -6.22 4.42 -2.51
CA PRO A 140 -6.50 5.66 -3.22
C PRO A 140 -5.27 6.56 -3.38
N LYS A 141 -4.37 6.57 -2.40
CA LYS A 141 -3.14 7.38 -2.44
C LYS A 141 -2.12 6.85 -3.46
N ILE A 142 -1.98 5.53 -3.57
CA ILE A 142 -1.15 4.91 -4.63
C ILE A 142 -1.73 5.23 -6.01
N GLU A 143 -3.04 5.09 -6.19
CA GLU A 143 -3.70 5.37 -7.47
C GLU A 143 -3.55 6.84 -7.87
N MET A 144 -3.67 7.76 -6.91
CA MET A 144 -3.43 9.18 -7.14
C MET A 144 -1.98 9.46 -7.60
N ASN A 145 -0.97 8.91 -6.91
CA ASN A 145 0.42 9.10 -7.32
C ASN A 145 0.70 8.49 -8.69
N ARG A 146 0.14 7.31 -9.00
CA ARG A 146 0.23 6.71 -10.32
C ARG A 146 -0.34 7.63 -11.39
N TYR A 147 -1.51 8.22 -11.16
CA TYR A 147 -2.14 9.16 -12.08
C TYR A 147 -1.27 10.40 -12.32
N LEU A 148 -0.69 10.98 -11.26
CA LEU A 148 0.18 12.16 -11.37
C LEU A 148 1.45 11.87 -12.18
N ILE A 149 2.08 10.72 -11.94
CA ILE A 149 3.26 10.29 -12.71
C ILE A 149 2.89 10.13 -14.18
N GLN A 150 1.76 9.48 -14.50
CA GLN A 150 1.30 9.32 -15.88
C GLN A 150 1.05 10.68 -16.56
N LYS A 151 0.43 11.62 -15.85
CA LYS A 151 0.17 12.96 -16.35
C LYS A 151 1.47 13.74 -16.60
N LEU A 152 2.45 13.64 -15.69
CA LEU A 152 3.76 14.28 -15.84
C LEU A 152 4.52 13.72 -17.04
N LEU A 153 4.51 12.39 -17.23
CA LEU A 153 5.10 11.73 -18.40
C LEU A 153 4.45 12.20 -19.71
N TYR A 154 3.12 12.29 -19.73
CA TYR A 154 2.38 12.80 -20.89
C TYR A 154 2.80 14.24 -21.25
N HIS A 155 2.85 15.14 -20.26
CA HIS A 155 3.28 16.51 -20.50
C HIS A 155 4.73 16.61 -20.99
N HIS A 156 5.64 15.77 -20.48
CA HIS A 156 7.01 15.72 -20.99
C HIS A 156 7.09 15.23 -22.44
N GLN A 157 6.31 14.22 -22.82
CA GLN A 157 6.26 13.74 -24.20
C GLN A 157 5.73 14.80 -25.16
N GLU A 158 4.68 15.53 -24.78
CA GLU A 158 4.14 16.64 -25.59
C GLU A 158 5.15 17.77 -25.72
N THR A 159 5.84 18.14 -24.63
CA THR A 159 6.90 19.16 -24.65
C THR A 159 8.04 18.74 -25.58
N PHE A 160 8.46 17.47 -25.52
CA PHE A 160 9.50 16.94 -26.39
C PHE A 160 9.09 16.97 -27.86
N ARG A 161 7.87 16.54 -28.19
CA ARG A 161 7.32 16.61 -29.57
C ARG A 161 7.27 18.04 -30.09
N PHE A 162 6.85 18.99 -29.26
CA PHE A 162 6.82 20.40 -29.60
C PHE A 162 8.23 20.94 -29.92
N TRP A 163 9.23 20.64 -29.10
CA TRP A 163 10.61 21.07 -29.38
C TRP A 163 11.19 20.36 -30.61
N GLN A 164 10.86 19.09 -30.84
CA GLN A 164 11.24 18.39 -32.06
C GLN A 164 10.65 19.03 -33.31
N SER A 165 9.37 19.45 -33.29
CA SER A 165 8.77 20.13 -34.44
C SER A 165 9.43 21.48 -34.70
N ILE A 166 9.75 22.26 -33.66
CA ILE A 166 10.49 23.52 -33.80
C ILE A 166 11.88 23.28 -34.39
N ALA A 167 12.61 22.27 -33.90
CA ALA A 167 13.94 21.94 -34.41
C ALA A 167 13.89 21.57 -35.90
N ALA A 168 12.95 20.71 -36.30
CA ALA A 168 12.76 20.31 -37.69
C ALA A 168 12.38 21.49 -38.60
N GLU A 169 11.50 22.39 -38.16
CA GLU A 169 11.14 23.61 -38.89
C GLU A 169 12.34 24.56 -39.02
N SER A 170 13.16 24.68 -37.97
CA SER A 170 14.38 25.49 -38.00
C SER A 170 15.42 24.94 -38.97
N GLU A 171 15.62 23.61 -39.00
CA GLU A 171 16.50 22.94 -39.95
C GLU A 171 15.96 23.06 -41.38
N ALA A 172 14.65 22.96 -41.60
CA ALA A 172 14.06 23.19 -42.92
C ALA A 172 14.26 24.65 -43.39
N THR A 173 14.18 25.61 -42.47
CA THR A 173 14.30 27.04 -42.76
C THR A 173 15.75 27.48 -42.99
N TYR A 174 16.71 26.94 -42.23
CA TYR A 174 18.13 27.33 -42.31
C TYR A 174 19.01 26.35 -43.10
N GLY A 175 18.67 25.06 -43.15
CA GLY A 175 19.45 24.01 -43.80
C GLY A 175 19.19 23.87 -45.30
N SER A 176 18.09 24.41 -45.83
CA SER A 176 17.70 24.20 -47.24
C SER A 176 18.28 25.21 -48.24
N LYS A 177 19.00 26.26 -47.81
CA LYS A 177 19.98 27.07 -48.56
C LYS A 177 20.29 28.35 -47.80
N GLY A 178 21.57 28.74 -47.77
CA GLY A 178 22.05 30.04 -47.26
C GLY A 178 21.61 31.25 -48.09
N VAL A 179 20.30 31.48 -48.22
CA VAL A 179 19.74 32.74 -48.72
C VAL A 179 18.55 33.10 -47.85
N ALA A 180 18.76 34.05 -46.93
CA ALA A 180 17.69 34.66 -46.15
C ALA A 180 16.65 35.28 -47.10
N LYS A 181 15.42 34.76 -47.08
CA LYS A 181 14.27 35.47 -47.66
C LYS A 181 13.84 36.58 -46.68
N PRO A 182 13.69 37.84 -47.11
CA PRO A 182 13.20 38.90 -46.25
C PRO A 182 11.72 38.65 -45.93
N GLY A 183 11.35 38.78 -44.65
CA GLY A 183 9.99 38.57 -44.14
C GLY A 183 9.00 39.67 -44.57
N PRO A 184 7.83 39.81 -43.90
CA PRO A 184 7.30 39.01 -42.78
C PRO A 184 5.86 38.48 -43.05
N ALA A 185 5.45 37.43 -42.33
CA ALA A 185 4.03 37.16 -42.09
C ALA A 185 3.86 36.71 -40.64
N GLN A 186 3.06 37.47 -39.89
CA GLN A 186 2.75 37.25 -38.48
C GLN A 186 2.34 35.79 -38.23
N ALA A 187 3.08 35.10 -37.37
CA ALA A 187 2.65 33.84 -36.79
C ALA A 187 1.53 34.12 -35.79
N THR A 188 0.29 34.15 -36.28
CA THR A 188 -0.91 34.18 -35.43
C THR A 188 -1.03 32.84 -34.70
N LEU A 189 -0.70 32.83 -33.40
CA LEU A 189 -1.01 31.77 -32.47
C LEU A 189 -2.53 31.54 -32.44
N ARG A 190 -3.02 30.47 -33.09
CA ARG A 190 -4.38 29.97 -32.88
C ARG A 190 -4.36 28.96 -31.75
N VAL A 191 -4.66 29.43 -30.54
CA VAL A 191 -5.07 28.56 -29.43
C VAL A 191 -6.44 27.99 -29.78
N ARG A 192 -6.56 26.66 -29.92
CA ARG A 192 -7.87 26.00 -29.99
C ARG A 192 -8.44 25.93 -28.58
N THR A 193 -9.51 26.68 -28.33
CA THR A 193 -10.43 26.50 -27.20
C THR A 193 -11.26 25.25 -27.38
#